data_AF-A0A1A8XYN9-F1
#
_entry.id   AF-A0A1A8XYN9-F1
#
_cell.length_a   1.000
_cell.length_b   1.000
_cell.length_c   1.000
_cell.angle_alpha   90.00
_cell.angle_beta   90.00
_cell.angle_gamma   90.00
#
_symmetry.space_group_name_H-M   'P 1'
#
loop_
_entity.id
_entity.type
_entity.pdbx_description
1 polymer ?
#
loop_
_entity_poly.entity_id
_entity_poly.type
_entity_poly.pdbx_seq_one_letter_code
_entity_poly.pdbx_strand_id
1 'polypeptide(L)' 'MPCVTRILPGGEGYLVEFGDAWDNFPTEDVEADTRRMNEWIECAVRTMPEQYYWVHRRFKTRPPGERRPY' A
#
# COMPACT_ATOMS: atom_id res chain seq x y z
N MET A 1 10.38 -7.86 0.90
CA MET A 1 9.51 -8.75 0.09
C MET A 1 8.07 -8.28 0.27
N PRO A 2 7.42 -7.76 -0.78
CA PRO A 2 6.02 -7.37 -0.71
C PRO A 2 5.09 -8.60 -0.71
N CYS A 3 3.95 -8.44 -0.05
CA CYS A 3 2.87 -9.43 -0.03
C CYS A 3 1.54 -8.72 -0.28
N VAL A 4 0.74 -9.25 -1.21
CA VAL A 4 -0.59 -8.74 -1.56
C VAL A 4 -1.60 -9.86 -1.42
N THR A 5 -2.75 -9.56 -0.82
CA THR A 5 -3.88 -10.48 -0.73
C THR A 5 -5.06 -9.91 -1.50
N ARG A 6 -5.67 -10.73 -2.35
CA ARG A 6 -6.89 -10.43 -3.10
C ARG A 6 -8.01 -11.39 -2.68
N ILE A 7 -9.22 -10.88 -2.54
CA ILE A 7 -10.45 -11.66 -2.41
C ILE A 7 -10.89 -12.06 -3.81
N LEU A 8 -11.10 -13.36 -4.03
CA LEU A 8 -11.60 -13.88 -5.31
C LEU A 8 -13.13 -13.67 -5.43
N PRO A 9 -13.65 -13.43 -6.64
CA PRO A 9 -15.09 -13.27 -6.86
C PRO A 9 -15.85 -14.55 -6.49
N GLY A 10 -17.15 -14.43 -6.28
CA GLY A 10 -18.02 -15.59 -6.02
C GLY A 10 -17.77 -16.32 -4.68
N GLY A 11 -16.92 -15.77 -3.80
CA GLY A 11 -16.57 -16.41 -2.54
C GLY A 11 -15.56 -17.56 -2.69
N GLU A 12 -14.79 -17.58 -3.78
CA GLU A 12 -13.81 -18.62 -4.08
C GLU A 12 -12.54 -18.58 -3.20
N GLY A 13 -12.48 -17.63 -2.25
CA GLY A 13 -11.41 -17.53 -1.26
C GLY A 13 -10.47 -16.36 -1.50
N TYR A 14 -9.17 -16.58 -1.22
CA TYR A 14 -8.14 -15.55 -1.28
C TYR A 14 -6.97 -15.98 -2.17
N LEU A 15 -6.46 -15.05 -2.96
CA LEU A 15 -5.19 -15.18 -3.67
C LEU A 15 -4.13 -14.37 -2.92
N VAL A 16 -3.03 -15.01 -2.53
CA VAL A 16 -1.90 -14.37 -1.88
C VAL A 16 -0.70 -14.40 -2.82
N GLU A 17 -0.18 -13.23 -3.13
CA GLU A 17 0.94 -13.05 -4.05
C GLU A 17 2.14 -12.47 -3.27
N PHE A 18 3.27 -13.18 -3.36
CA PHE A 18 4.55 -12.70 -2.85
C PHE A 18 5.36 -12.17 -4.02
N GLY A 19 5.74 -10.90 -3.97
CA GLY A 19 6.68 -10.34 -4.95
C GLY A 19 8.13 -10.58 -4.53
N ASP A 20 9.07 -10.24 -5.40
CA ASP A 20 10.49 -10.39 -5.11
C ASP A 20 10.96 -9.54 -3.93
N ALA A 21 12.05 -9.94 -3.29
CA ALA A 21 12.75 -9.06 -2.37
C ALA A 21 13.18 -7.78 -3.10
N TRP A 22 13.08 -6.63 -2.45
CA TRP A 22 13.54 -5.38 -3.04
C TRP A 22 15.07 -5.33 -2.98
N ASP A 23 15.69 -5.06 -4.12
CA ASP A 23 17.12 -4.81 -4.18
C ASP A 23 17.50 -3.56 -3.38
N ASN A 24 18.63 -3.63 -2.69
CA ASN A 24 19.22 -2.54 -1.92
C ASN A 24 18.24 -1.92 -0.92
N PHE A 25 17.51 -2.75 -0.16
CA PHE A 25 16.55 -2.31 0.84
C PHE A 25 16.71 -3.10 2.15
N PRO A 26 16.70 -2.44 3.32
CA PRO A 26 16.67 -0.99 3.52
C PRO A 26 18.02 -0.31 3.18
N THR A 27 17.98 1.00 3.03
CA THR A 27 19.14 1.89 2.89
C THR A 27 19.40 2.65 4.20
N GLU A 28 20.38 3.55 4.23
CA GLU A 28 20.60 4.47 5.36
C GLU A 28 19.61 5.65 5.37
N ASP A 29 18.84 5.86 4.28
CA ASP A 29 17.84 6.92 4.15
C ASP A 29 16.42 6.36 4.36
N VAL A 30 15.93 6.50 5.59
CA VAL A 30 14.59 6.06 5.98
C VAL A 30 13.48 6.79 5.20
N GLU A 31 13.68 8.05 4.82
CA GLU A 31 12.68 8.79 4.05
C GLU A 31 12.58 8.26 2.62
N ALA A 32 13.71 7.98 1.97
CA ALA A 32 13.76 7.38 0.64
C ALA A 32 13.13 5.98 0.64
N ASP A 33 13.46 5.14 1.62
CA ASP A 33 12.89 3.81 1.78
C ASP A 33 11.37 3.85 1.99
N THR A 34 10.91 4.76 2.86
CA THR A 34 9.48 4.93 3.15
C THR A 34 8.72 5.45 1.93
N ARG A 35 9.34 6.34 1.13
CA ARG A 35 8.77 6.81 -0.12
C ARG A 35 8.60 5.68 -1.13
N ARG A 36 9.66 4.91 -1.39
CA ARG A 36 9.63 3.75 -2.30
C ARG A 36 8.56 2.74 -1.89
N MET A 37 8.44 2.47 -0.59
CA MET A 37 7.41 1.58 -0.07
C MET A 37 5.99 2.12 -0.33
N ASN A 38 5.74 3.41 -0.09
CA ASN A 38 4.43 4.00 -0.34
C ASN A 38 4.09 4.01 -1.84
N GLU A 39 5.04 4.34 -2.72
CA GLU A 39 4.83 4.28 -4.17
C GLU A 39 4.43 2.88 -4.64
N TRP A 40 5.10 1.85 -4.12
CA TRP A 40 4.74 0.47 -4.41
C TRP A 40 3.33 0.11 -3.90
N ILE A 41 2.98 0.50 -2.67
CA ILE A 41 1.63 0.31 -2.11
C ILE A 41 0.59 0.99 -3.00
N GLU A 42 0.83 2.23 -3.44
CA GLU A 42 -0.09 2.94 -4.34
C GLU A 42 -0.31 2.19 -5.65
N CYS A 43 0.75 1.65 -6.25
CA CYS A 43 0.64 0.81 -7.45
C CYS A 43 -0.20 -0.44 -7.19
N ALA A 44 0.00 -1.13 -6.07
CA ALA A 44 -0.80 -2.30 -5.70
C ALA A 44 -2.29 -1.94 -5.51
N VAL A 45 -2.57 -0.85 -4.79
CA VAL A 45 -3.93 -0.34 -4.55
C VAL A 45 -4.64 0.00 -5.86
N ARG A 46 -3.96 0.64 -6.81
CA ARG A 46 -4.55 0.99 -8.11
C ARG A 46 -5.05 -0.23 -8.90
N THR A 47 -4.53 -1.42 -8.65
CA THR A 47 -4.96 -2.65 -9.34
C THR A 47 -6.29 -3.22 -8.80
N MET A 48 -6.71 -2.83 -7.59
CA MET A 48 -7.93 -3.31 -6.92
C MET A 48 -8.38 -2.33 -5.83
N PRO A 49 -8.70 -1.07 -6.16
CA PRO A 49 -8.94 -0.03 -5.17
C PRO A 49 -10.06 -0.39 -4.19
N GLU A 50 -11.08 -1.10 -4.63
CA GLU A 50 -12.22 -1.55 -3.82
C GLU A 50 -11.83 -2.53 -2.69
N GLN A 51 -10.70 -3.23 -2.82
CA GLN A 51 -10.23 -4.18 -1.82
C GLN A 51 -9.24 -3.57 -0.81
N TYR A 52 -8.85 -2.31 -0.98
CA TYR A 52 -8.00 -1.64 0.01
C TYR A 52 -8.80 -1.31 1.28
N TYR A 53 -8.13 -1.40 2.43
CA TYR A 53 -8.75 -1.17 3.74
C TYR A 53 -8.93 0.34 4.04
N TRP A 54 -9.84 0.99 3.31
CA TRP A 54 -10.12 2.44 3.40
C TRP A 54 -10.64 2.92 4.75
N VAL A 55 -11.16 2.00 5.58
CA VAL A 55 -11.62 2.31 6.95
C VAL A 55 -10.46 2.83 7.81
N HIS A 56 -9.23 2.40 7.52
CA HIS A 56 -8.07 2.93 8.19
C HIS A 56 -7.80 4.38 7.77
N ARG A 57 -8.07 5.32 8.68
CA ARG A 57 -7.81 6.76 8.54
C ARG A 57 -6.30 7.04 8.49
N ARG A 58 -5.67 6.77 7.34
CA ARG A 58 -4.22 6.83 7.15
C ARG A 58 -3.67 8.26 7.01
N PHE A 59 -4.46 9.19 6.47
CA PHE A 59 -4.03 10.57 6.17
C PHE A 59 -4.31 11.57 7.32
N LYS A 60 -3.80 11.26 8.52
CA LYS A 60 -3.98 12.12 9.72
C LYS A 60 -3.08 13.36 9.69
N THR A 61 -1.82 13.19 9.29
CA THR A 61 -0.86 14.28 9.12
C THR A 61 -1.03 14.89 7.75
N ARG A 62 -1.17 16.23 7.67
CA ARG A 62 -1.46 16.96 6.44
C ARG A 62 -0.72 18.30 6.41
N PRO A 63 -0.39 18.82 5.21
CA PRO A 63 0.05 20.20 5.05
C PRO A 63 -0.98 21.19 5.65
N PRO A 64 -0.51 22.33 6.19
CA PRO A 64 -1.41 23.37 6.69
C PRO A 64 -2.40 23.85 5.61
N GLY A 65 -3.68 23.94 5.97
CA GLY A 65 -4.74 24.45 5.09
C GLY A 65 -5.45 23.41 4.21
N GLU A 66 -5.00 22.15 4.19
CA GLU A 66 -5.69 21.11 3.41
C GLU A 66 -6.96 20.57 4.10
N ARG A 67 -7.99 20.29 3.29
CA ARG A 67 -9.21 19.63 3.75
C ARG A 67 -8.92 18.16 4.09
N ARG A 68 -9.54 17.69 5.18
CA ARG A 68 -9.49 16.28 5.54
C ARG A 68 -10.33 15.47 4.55
N PRO A 69 -9.86 14.28 4.12
CA PRO A 69 -10.59 13.45 3.17
C PRO A 69 -11.73 12.67 3.86
N TYR A 70 -11.84 12.77 5.19
CA TYR A 70 -12.79 12.13 6.08
C TYR A 70 -13.01 12.98 7.34
#